data_AF-A0A6J1I274-F1
#
_entry.id   AF-A0A6J1I274-F1
#
_cell.length_a   1.000
_cell.length_b   1.000
_cell.length_c   1.000
_cell.angle_alpha   90.00
_cell.angle_beta   90.00
_cell.angle_gamma   90.00
#
_symmetry.space_group_name_H-M   'P 1'
#
loop_
_entity.id
_entity.type
_entity.pdbx_description
1 polymer ?
#
loop_
_entity_poly.entity_id
_entity_poly.type
_entity_poly.pdbx_seq_one_letter_code
_entity_poly.pdbx_strand_id
1 'polypeptide(L)'
;MFSAGAAASGDLEFRYDDNAWYNVTVKLEGDVLRISISKFAGEHDNVFTANHFRSLSELSDIEGRFRPLSRQLQDFECPNIDPGMPVCASYSSRADDVCFYDALVEGES
;
A
#
# COMPACT_ATOMS: atom_id res chain seq x y z
N MET A 1 10.23 -25.24 -15.28
CA MET A 1 8.82 -24.82 -15.31
C MET A 1 8.59 -23.97 -14.07
N PHE A 2 8.66 -22.66 -14.18
CA PHE A 2 8.25 -21.78 -13.10
C PHE A 2 6.74 -21.76 -13.11
N SER A 3 6.13 -22.40 -12.13
CA SER A 3 4.69 -22.27 -11.93
C SER A 3 4.43 -20.80 -11.65
N ALA A 4 3.68 -20.14 -12.53
CA ALA A 4 3.08 -18.86 -12.20
C ALA A 4 2.12 -19.16 -11.03
N GLY A 5 2.62 -18.97 -9.80
CA GLY A 5 1.75 -18.90 -8.64
C GLY A 5 0.69 -17.87 -8.98
N ALA A 6 -0.58 -18.27 -8.87
CA ALA A 6 -1.69 -17.34 -9.00
C ALA A 6 -1.32 -16.10 -8.19
N ALA A 7 -1.14 -14.96 -8.87
CA ALA A 7 -0.92 -13.70 -8.20
C ALA A 7 -2.02 -13.61 -7.14
N ALA A 8 -1.64 -13.49 -5.88
CA ALA A 8 -2.58 -13.30 -4.80
C ALA A 8 -3.30 -11.98 -5.09
N SER A 9 -4.40 -12.06 -5.84
CA SER A 9 -5.31 -10.95 -6.04
C SER A 9 -6.08 -10.85 -4.74
N GLY A 10 -5.53 -10.11 -3.78
CA GLY A 10 -6.17 -9.95 -2.50
C GLY A 10 -5.13 -9.62 -1.45
N ASP A 11 -5.25 -8.40 -0.96
CA ASP A 11 -4.76 -7.94 0.33
C ASP A 11 -3.37 -7.29 0.39
N LEU A 12 -3.02 -6.46 -0.60
CA LEU A 12 -1.85 -5.58 -0.55
C LEU A 12 -2.20 -4.09 -0.57
N GLU A 13 -1.44 -3.34 0.21
CA GLU A 13 -1.32 -1.89 0.09
C GLU A 13 0.03 -1.53 -0.54
N PHE A 14 0.05 -0.45 -1.30
CA PHE A 14 1.27 0.15 -1.83
C PHE A 14 1.34 1.62 -1.43
N ARG A 15 2.50 2.05 -0.93
CA ARG A 15 2.75 3.45 -0.57
C ARG A 15 3.13 4.25 -1.81
N TYR A 16 2.37 5.28 -2.18
CA TYR A 16 2.66 6.18 -3.30
C TYR A 16 3.62 7.31 -2.91
N ASP A 17 3.99 8.17 -3.87
CA ASP A 17 5.02 9.20 -3.68
C ASP A 17 4.57 10.34 -2.73
N ASP A 18 3.25 10.46 -2.51
CA ASP A 18 2.67 11.32 -1.48
C ASP A 18 2.76 10.73 -0.06
N ASN A 19 3.35 9.54 0.07
CA ASN A 19 3.44 8.73 1.29
C ASN A 19 2.11 8.14 1.78
N ALA A 20 1.04 8.22 0.98
CA ALA A 20 -0.23 7.59 1.30
C ALA A 20 -0.24 6.11 0.87
N TRP A 21 -0.99 5.31 1.60
CA TRP A 21 -1.22 3.89 1.34
C TRP A 21 -2.50 3.68 0.54
N TYR A 22 -2.40 2.88 -0.51
CA TYR A 22 -3.52 2.55 -1.40
C TYR A 22 -3.66 1.04 -1.54
N ASN A 23 -4.89 0.54 -1.51
CA ASN A 23 -5.15 -0.85 -1.85
C ASN A 23 -4.83 -1.08 -3.32
N VAL A 24 -4.00 -2.06 -3.65
CA VAL A 24 -3.57 -2.30 -5.03
C VAL A 24 -3.84 -3.72 -5.50
N THR A 25 -3.98 -3.84 -6.82
CA THR A 25 -3.84 -5.12 -7.51
C THR A 25 -2.49 -5.15 -8.21
N VAL A 26 -1.72 -6.21 -7.99
CA VAL A 26 -0.42 -6.40 -8.64
C VAL A 26 -0.55 -7.51 -9.69
N LYS A 27 -0.10 -7.23 -10.91
CA LYS A 27 -0.10 -8.19 -12.01
C LYS A 27 1.26 -8.22 -12.69
N LEU A 28 1.71 -9.43 -13.05
CA LEU A 28 2.85 -9.63 -13.92
C LEU A 28 2.33 -10.03 -15.31
N GLU A 29 2.48 -9.13 -16.28
CA GLU A 29 2.05 -9.27 -17.67
C GLU A 29 3.29 -9.45 -18.56
N GLY A 30 3.77 -10.69 -18.70
CA GLY A 30 5.04 -10.96 -19.37
C GLY A 30 6.22 -10.51 -18.51
N ASP A 31 6.99 -9.52 -18.98
CA ASP A 31 8.11 -8.89 -18.26
C ASP A 31 7.72 -7.54 -17.63
N VAL A 32 6.42 -7.24 -17.57
CA VAL A 32 5.86 -5.99 -17.05
C VAL A 32 5.16 -6.24 -15.73
N LEU A 33 5.63 -5.59 -14.66
CA LEU A 33 4.96 -5.49 -13.38
C LEU A 33 4.02 -4.28 -13.39
N ARG A 34 2.72 -4.52 -13.23
CA ARG A 34 1.69 -3.49 -13.14
C ARG A 34 1.08 -3.46 -11.74
N ILE A 35 1.08 -2.28 -11.13
CA ILE A 35 0.43 -1.99 -9.85
C ILE A 35 -0.73 -1.04 -10.13
N SER A 36 -1.96 -1.50 -9.93
CA SER A 36 -3.17 -0.71 -10.15
C SER A 36 -3.83 -0.36 -8.82
N ILE A 37 -4.17 0.92 -8.61
CA ILE A 37 -5.00 1.32 -7.46
C ILE A 37 -6.39 0.65 -7.60
N SER A 38 -6.82 -0.03 -6.55
CA SER A 38 -8.11 -0.71 -6.51
C SER A 38 -9.23 0.31 -6.73
N LYS A 39 -10.18 -0.02 -7.64
CA LYS A 39 -11.31 0.84 -8.04
C LYS A 39 -10.94 2.06 -8.91
N PHE A 40 -9.66 2.32 -9.18
CA PHE A 40 -9.17 3.41 -10.05
C PHE A 40 -8.17 2.90 -11.09
N ALA A 41 -8.35 1.65 -11.56
CA ALA A 41 -7.43 1.03 -12.51
C ALA A 41 -7.32 1.84 -13.82
N GLY A 42 -6.10 2.00 -14.32
CA GLY A 42 -5.81 2.68 -15.58
C GLY A 42 -4.98 3.94 -15.41
N GLU A 43 -5.60 5.06 -15.01
CA GLU A 43 -4.96 6.39 -15.04
C GLU A 43 -3.81 6.56 -14.05
N HIS A 44 -3.78 5.74 -12.98
CA HIS A 44 -2.78 5.80 -11.92
C HIS A 44 -1.97 4.51 -11.78
N ASP A 45 -1.97 3.66 -12.81
CA ASP A 45 -1.18 2.42 -12.79
C ASP A 45 0.33 2.75 -12.76
N ASN A 46 1.05 2.18 -11.80
CA ASN A 46 2.51 2.13 -11.87
C ASN A 46 2.93 0.92 -12.70
N VAL A 47 3.69 1.15 -13.77
CA VAL A 47 4.12 0.11 -14.71
C VAL A 47 5.64 0.06 -14.75
N PHE A 48 6.20 -1.07 -14.34
CA PHE A 48 7.64 -1.31 -14.34
C PHE A 48 7.98 -2.44 -15.30
N THR A 49 8.93 -2.20 -16.19
CA THR A 49 9.57 -3.26 -16.98
C THR A 49 10.84 -3.73 -16.30
N ALA A 50 11.37 -4.89 -16.65
CA ALA A 50 12.65 -5.36 -16.12
C ALA A 50 13.79 -4.33 -16.28
N ASN A 51 13.77 -3.54 -17.35
CA ASN A 51 14.77 -2.50 -17.62
C ASN A 51 14.58 -1.20 -16.82
N HIS A 52 13.49 -1.04 -16.06
CA HIS A 52 13.32 0.11 -15.17
C HIS A 52 14.30 0.09 -14.01
N PHE A 53 14.68 -1.10 -13.55
CA PHE A 53 15.55 -1.29 -12.40
C PHE A 53 17.01 -1.37 -12.86
N ARG A 54 17.82 -0.41 -12.43
CA ARG A 54 19.27 -0.35 -12.73
C ARG A 54 20.11 -1.05 -11.68
N SER A 55 19.50 -1.37 -10.53
CA SER A 55 20.16 -2.06 -9.43
C SER A 55 19.16 -2.88 -8.61
N LEU A 56 19.68 -3.84 -7.84
CA LEU A 56 18.88 -4.56 -6.85
C LEU A 56 18.34 -3.64 -5.73
N SER A 57 19.02 -2.53 -5.46
CA SER A 57 18.56 -1.56 -4.46
C SER A 57 17.25 -0.91 -4.87
N GLU A 58 17.13 -0.50 -6.14
CA GLU A 58 15.88 0.10 -6.67
C GLU A 58 14.72 -0.90 -6.61
N LEU A 59 15.01 -2.20 -6.78
CA LEU A 59 14.01 -3.25 -6.61
C LEU A 59 13.58 -3.40 -5.15
N SER A 60 14.54 -3.40 -4.21
CA SER A 60 14.26 -3.43 -2.78
C SER A 60 13.49 -2.19 -2.30
N ASP A 61 13.74 -1.03 -2.88
CA ASP A 61 13.01 0.20 -2.56
C ASP A 61 11.53 0.08 -2.97
N ILE A 62 11.25 -0.50 -4.13
CA ILE A 62 9.87 -0.77 -4.58
C ILE A 62 9.22 -1.88 -3.74
N GLU A 63 9.96 -2.93 -3.41
CA GLU A 63 9.48 -4.01 -2.53
C GLU A 63 9.08 -3.46 -1.15
N GLY A 64 9.90 -2.56 -0.57
CA GLY A 64 9.63 -1.91 0.72
C GLY A 64 8.44 -0.94 0.73
N ARG A 65 7.82 -0.68 -0.43
CA ARG A 65 6.58 0.10 -0.55
C ARG A 65 5.32 -0.77 -0.50
N PHE A 66 5.45 -2.09 -0.42
CA PHE A 66 4.32 -3.00 -0.25
C PHE A 66 4.15 -3.42 1.21
N ARG A 67 2.90 -3.63 1.62
CA ARG A 67 2.56 -4.31 2.87
C ARG A 67 1.22 -5.05 2.75
N PRO A 68 0.91 -5.99 3.65
CA PRO A 68 -0.45 -6.53 3.80
C PRO A 68 -1.46 -5.43 4.13
N LEU A 69 -2.75 -5.61 3.79
CA LEU A 69 -3.79 -4.64 4.16
C LEU A 69 -3.76 -4.30 5.64
N SER A 70 -3.94 -3.01 5.93
CA SER A 70 -4.17 -2.52 7.26
C SER A 70 -5.49 -3.09 7.79
N ARG A 71 -5.44 -3.69 8.97
CA ARG A 71 -6.64 -4.24 9.61
C ARG A 71 -7.50 -3.10 10.14
N GLN A 72 -8.79 -3.11 9.80
CA GLN A 72 -9.73 -2.16 10.37
C GLN A 72 -9.92 -2.42 11.86
N LEU A 73 -9.70 -1.38 12.67
CA LEU A 73 -10.00 -1.37 14.09
C LEU A 73 -11.53 -1.31 14.30
N GLN A 74 -12.06 -2.20 15.12
CA GLN A 74 -13.48 -2.24 15.47
C GLN A 74 -13.74 -1.51 16.80
N ASP A 75 -14.98 -1.06 17.02
CA ASP A 75 -15.36 -0.28 18.20
C ASP A 75 -15.01 -0.97 19.53
N PHE A 76 -15.16 -2.30 19.61
CA PHE A 76 -14.84 -3.08 20.81
C PHE A 76 -13.33 -3.19 21.08
N GLU A 77 -12.50 -2.86 20.10
CA GLU A 77 -11.05 -2.86 20.19
C GLU A 77 -10.48 -1.48 20.52
N CYS A 78 -11.29 -0.41 20.42
CA CYS A 78 -10.88 0.95 20.79
C CYS A 78 -10.26 1.05 22.20
N PRO A 79 -10.75 0.33 23.24
CA PRO A 79 -10.12 0.37 24.56
C PRO A 79 -8.69 -0.22 24.62
N ASN A 80 -8.25 -0.93 23.57
CA ASN A 80 -6.92 -1.54 23.49
C ASN A 80 -5.90 -0.65 22.75
N ILE A 81 -6.26 0.59 22.42
CA ILE A 81 -5.38 1.53 21.74
C ILE A 81 -4.65 2.38 22.77
N ASP A 82 -3.33 2.27 22.78
CA ASP A 82 -2.44 3.00 23.66
C ASP A 82 -1.68 4.11 22.91
N PRO A 83 -1.30 5.21 23.61
CA PRO A 83 -0.38 6.20 23.06
C PRO A 83 0.92 5.57 22.56
N GLY A 84 1.40 6.01 21.40
CA GLY A 84 2.57 5.46 20.71
C GLY A 84 2.29 4.23 19.85
N MET A 85 1.05 3.71 19.82
CA MET A 85 0.70 2.60 18.94
C MET A 85 0.72 3.06 17.46
N PRO A 86 1.39 2.32 16.55
CA PRO A 86 1.38 2.64 15.13
C PRO A 86 0.03 2.28 14.51
N VAL A 87 -0.52 3.20 13.73
CA VAL A 87 -1.80 3.05 13.04
C VAL A 87 -1.68 3.53 11.59
N CYS A 88 -2.57 3.02 10.74
CA CYS A 88 -2.85 3.59 9.43
C CYS A 88 -4.05 4.53 9.57
N ALA A 89 -3.79 5.83 9.64
CA ALA A 89 -4.81 6.85 9.90
C ALA A 89 -5.30 7.47 8.60
N SER A 90 -6.61 7.69 8.50
CA SER A 90 -7.17 8.51 7.42
C SER A 90 -6.94 9.99 7.70
N TYR A 91 -6.59 10.74 6.66
CA TYR A 91 -6.45 12.18 6.70
C TYR A 91 -7.06 12.79 5.44
N SER A 92 -7.89 13.81 5.64
CA SER A 92 -8.56 14.54 4.57
C SER A 92 -8.11 15.98 4.54
N SER A 93 -7.34 16.33 3.52
CA SER A 93 -6.94 17.73 3.27
C SER A 93 -8.03 18.52 2.55
N ARG A 94 -8.94 17.83 1.87
CA ARG A 94 -10.09 18.36 1.11
C ARG A 94 -11.31 17.44 1.31
N ALA A 95 -12.50 17.95 1.03
CA ALA A 95 -13.76 17.24 1.27
C ALA A 95 -13.86 15.86 0.57
N ASP A 96 -13.21 15.70 -0.59
CA ASP A 96 -13.31 14.48 -1.42
C ASP A 96 -11.99 13.72 -1.56
N ASP A 97 -11.00 14.02 -0.72
CA ASP A 97 -9.66 13.41 -0.80
C ASP A 97 -9.27 12.82 0.56
N VAL A 98 -9.60 11.53 0.75
CA VAL A 98 -9.24 10.75 1.93
C VAL A 98 -8.03 9.89 1.59
N CYS A 99 -6.88 10.24 2.17
CA CYS A 99 -5.66 9.45 2.07
C CYS A 99 -5.37 8.75 3.40
N PHE A 100 -4.57 7.68 3.35
CA PHE A 100 -4.23 6.87 4.53
C PHE A 100 -2.72 6.91 4.77
N TYR A 101 -2.28 7.22 5.99
CA TYR A 101 -0.88 7.44 6.32
C TYR A 101 -0.47 6.66 7.58
N ASP A 102 0.81 6.35 7.69
CA ASP A 102 1.38 5.86 8.95
C ASP A 102 1.38 7.00 9.98
N ALA A 103 0.85 6.71 11.17
CA ALA A 103 0.80 7.64 12.28
C ALA A 103 1.01 6.93 13.61
N LEU A 104 1.28 7.72 14.66
CA LEU A 104 1.29 7.26 16.04
C LEU A 104 0.10 7.86 16.78
N VAL A 105 -0.55 7.07 17.62
CA VAL A 105 -1.60 7.57 18.50
C VAL A 105 -0.99 8.48 19.55
N GLU A 106 -1.47 9.71 19.65
CA GLU A 106 -1.12 10.62 20.75
C GLU A 106 -2.11 10.45 21.91
N GLY A 107 -1.66 10.69 23.13
CA GLY A 107 -2.51 10.75 24.32
C GLY A 107 -1.94 11.73 25.34
N GLU A 108 -2.80 12.26 26.20
CA GLU A 108 -2.36 13.12 27.30
C GLU A 108 -1.81 12.25 28.43
N SER A 109 -0.60 12.58 28.91
CA SER A 109 0.08 11.94 30.04
C SER A 109 -0.44 12.43 31.39
#